data_AF-A0A453CRP6-F1
#
_entry.id   AF-A0A453CRP6-F1
#
_cell.length_a   1.000
_cell.length_b   1.000
_cell.length_c   1.000
_cell.angle_alpha   90.00
_cell.angle_beta   90.00
_cell.angle_gamma   90.00
#
_symmetry.space_group_name_H-M   'P 1'
#
loop_
_entity.id
_entity.type
_entity.pdbx_description
1 polymer ?
#
loop_
_entity_poly.entity_id
_entity_poly.type
_entity_poly.pdbx_seq_one_letter_code
_entity_poly.pdbx_strand_id
1 'polypeptide(L)'
;MDEEIAAPTGFNMIFPGMLSLAIGAGLQFPVRQTDIDGILHQWEMELKRQAGQKSYGREAYMAYVSEGLGNLLDWNEVMKFQRKNGSLFNSPSTTAAALVHNYDDKALDYLNMIVSKFGGAVPTVYPLNMHCKLSMVDSLEKIGISRHFSSEIEGILDMAYSFWLQRDEEIMMDVATCAMAFRLLRMNGYDVSSDELSHLAEASNFHNSLQGYLSDTKSVLELYKASKVCVSEHELILDNIGNWSGSLLSEKLCSEGVQGLPILEVEYALKFPFYTTLERLDHKRNIEHFDARGSHILKTECLPYGINQELLALAVEDFTFSQSIYQDELLHLDRWVKENRLDQLQFARQKLTYCYLSAAATIFPPELSDARISWAKNGVLTTVVDDFFDVGGSKEELENLIALVEKWDEHHKDDFCSEQVRIVFCALYTTVNQLGSIASAVQNRDVKNHLIEIVSLMSAPPLLELHYVQY
;
A
#
# COMPACT_ATOMS: atom_id res chain seq x y z
N MET A 1 27.75 17.57 13.65
CA MET A 1 26.89 17.27 12.49
C MET A 1 25.67 18.15 12.64
N ASP A 2 25.26 18.87 11.61
CA ASP A 2 23.92 19.46 11.59
C ASP A 2 22.91 18.33 11.81
N GLU A 3 22.06 18.46 12.82
CA GLU A 3 21.05 17.46 13.21
C GLU A 3 19.93 17.32 12.14
N GLU A 4 19.97 18.11 11.06
CA GLU A 4 18.97 18.13 9.99
C GLU A 4 19.28 17.21 8.80
N ILE A 5 20.49 16.63 8.69
CA ILE A 5 20.85 15.74 7.55
C ILE A 5 20.94 14.28 8.03
N ALA A 6 20.03 13.43 7.52
CA ALA A 6 20.07 11.99 7.75
C ALA A 6 21.37 11.39 7.18
N ALA A 7 22.20 10.79 8.04
CA ALA A 7 23.44 10.16 7.64
C ALA A 7 23.19 8.78 6.98
N PRO A 8 24.02 8.35 6.01
CA PRO A 8 23.96 7.01 5.46
C PRO A 8 24.07 5.91 6.51
N THR A 9 23.42 4.78 6.26
CA THR A 9 23.45 3.62 7.17
C THR A 9 24.89 3.16 7.36
N GLY A 10 25.35 3.18 8.61
CA GLY A 10 26.72 2.79 8.97
C GLY A 10 27.77 3.87 8.79
N PHE A 11 27.41 5.12 8.43
CA PHE A 11 28.37 6.22 8.27
C PHE A 11 29.24 6.44 9.51
N ASN A 12 28.63 6.37 10.70
CA ASN A 12 29.28 6.48 12.01
C ASN A 12 30.33 5.37 12.29
N MET A 13 30.31 4.28 11.52
CA MET A 13 31.27 3.17 11.64
C MET A 13 32.24 3.15 10.45
N ILE A 14 31.75 3.36 9.24
CA ILE A 14 32.52 3.25 8.00
C ILE A 14 33.44 4.46 7.81
N PHE A 15 32.92 5.68 7.98
CA PHE A 15 33.70 6.89 7.71
C PHE A 15 34.89 7.07 8.66
N PRO A 16 34.74 6.92 10.00
CA PRO A 16 35.89 6.99 10.90
C PRO A 16 36.94 5.90 10.63
N GLY A 17 36.51 4.70 10.23
CA GLY A 17 37.39 3.62 9.80
C GLY A 17 38.24 3.99 8.59
N MET A 18 37.60 4.53 7.54
CA MET A 18 38.31 5.04 6.36
C MET A 18 39.25 6.20 6.71
N LEU A 19 38.80 7.11 7.58
CA LEU A 19 39.61 8.23 8.05
C LEU A 19 40.87 7.75 8.78
N SER A 20 40.73 6.76 9.66
CA SER A 20 41.86 6.12 10.35
C SER A 20 42.86 5.48 9.39
N LEU A 21 42.37 4.74 8.39
CA LEU A 21 43.22 4.15 7.34
C LEU A 21 43.98 5.22 6.54
N ALA A 22 43.30 6.30 6.17
CA ALA A 22 43.90 7.37 5.40
C ALA A 22 44.99 8.13 6.20
N ILE A 23 44.76 8.38 7.49
CA ILE A 23 45.77 8.95 8.41
C ILE A 23 46.95 8.00 8.53
N GLY A 24 46.71 6.69 8.71
CA GLY A 24 47.76 5.66 8.74
C GLY A 24 48.59 5.59 7.46
N ALA A 25 47.99 5.92 6.31
CA ALA A 25 48.67 6.02 5.01
C ALA A 25 49.40 7.37 4.80
N GLY A 26 49.36 8.30 5.77
CA GLY A 26 50.04 9.59 5.71
C GLY A 26 49.29 10.68 4.94
N LEU A 27 47.99 10.51 4.67
CA LEU A 27 47.17 11.55 4.03
C LEU A 27 46.89 12.71 5.00
N GLN A 28 46.96 13.93 4.49
CA GLN A 28 46.65 15.15 5.24
C GLN A 28 45.26 15.67 4.85
N PHE A 29 44.49 16.08 5.85
CA PHE A 29 43.13 16.59 5.64
C PHE A 29 43.04 18.08 5.97
N PRO A 30 42.32 18.88 5.18
CA PRO A 30 42.15 20.33 5.41
C PRO A 30 41.09 20.62 6.48
N VAL A 31 41.12 19.91 7.60
CA VAL A 31 40.21 20.07 8.75
C VAL A 31 41.02 20.19 10.04
N ARG A 32 40.42 20.68 11.12
CA ARG A 32 41.14 20.84 12.38
C ARG A 32 41.43 19.46 12.97
N GLN A 33 42.62 19.28 13.53
CA GLN A 33 42.98 18.01 14.19
C GLN A 33 41.99 17.64 15.30
N THR A 34 41.48 18.65 16.03
CA THR A 34 40.45 18.46 17.06
C THR A 34 39.16 17.83 16.53
N ASP A 35 38.80 18.11 15.28
CA ASP A 35 37.59 17.58 14.66
C ASP A 35 37.80 16.10 14.28
N ILE A 36 38.98 15.77 13.76
CA ILE A 36 39.42 14.38 13.48
C ILE A 36 39.44 13.56 14.77
N ASP A 37 40.10 14.09 15.82
CA ASP A 37 40.21 13.42 17.11
C ASP A 37 38.82 13.21 17.73
N GLY A 38 37.91 14.18 17.57
CA GLY A 38 36.52 14.07 17.99
C GLY A 38 35.77 12.93 17.29
N ILE A 39 35.90 12.81 15.97
CA ILE A 39 35.27 11.74 15.17
C ILE A 39 35.80 10.37 15.59
N LEU A 40 37.12 10.22 15.72
CA LEU A 40 37.75 8.96 16.12
C LEU A 40 37.40 8.59 17.57
N HIS A 41 37.33 9.56 18.48
CA HIS A 41 36.91 9.32 19.85
C HIS A 41 35.47 8.82 19.92
N GLN A 42 34.54 9.43 19.17
CA GLN A 42 33.15 8.95 19.08
C GLN A 42 33.08 7.53 18.54
N TRP A 43 33.88 7.21 17.51
CA TRP A 43 33.96 5.86 16.94
C TRP A 43 34.47 4.83 17.95
N GLU A 44 35.53 5.12 18.71
CA GLU A 44 36.01 4.22 19.77
C GLU A 44 34.99 4.01 20.88
N MET A 45 34.29 5.07 21.29
CA MET A 45 33.23 4.98 22.30
C MET A 45 32.07 4.11 21.81
N GLU A 46 31.70 4.25 20.54
CA GLU A 46 30.70 3.41 19.90
C GLU A 46 31.17 1.95 19.84
N LEU A 47 32.39 1.66 19.40
CA LEU A 47 32.95 0.29 19.40
C LEU A 47 32.95 -0.35 20.81
N LYS A 48 33.26 0.42 21.85
CA LYS A 48 33.19 -0.04 23.25
C LYS A 48 31.76 -0.34 23.68
N ARG A 49 30.81 0.54 23.34
CA ARG A 49 29.37 0.33 23.58
C ARG A 49 28.90 -0.96 22.91
N GLN A 50 29.35 -1.19 21.69
CA GLN A 50 29.05 -2.38 20.92
C GLN A 50 29.61 -3.65 21.59
N ALA A 51 30.85 -3.64 22.08
CA ALA A 51 31.48 -4.84 22.65
C ALA A 51 30.71 -5.48 23.84
N GLY A 52 29.88 -4.70 24.55
CA GLY A 52 29.06 -5.17 25.67
C GLY A 52 27.73 -5.85 25.28
N GLN A 53 27.31 -5.76 24.02
CA GLN A 53 26.04 -6.29 23.54
C GLN A 53 26.25 -7.57 22.72
N LYS A 54 25.54 -8.66 23.05
CA LYS A 54 25.52 -9.90 22.26
C LYS A 54 24.09 -10.15 21.75
N SER A 55 23.84 -9.79 20.50
CA SER A 55 22.60 -10.08 19.78
C SER A 55 22.91 -10.34 18.30
N TYR A 56 22.05 -11.12 17.64
CA TYR A 56 22.23 -11.43 16.22
C TYR A 56 22.13 -10.15 15.37
N GLY A 57 21.18 -9.26 15.68
CA GLY A 57 21.04 -7.98 14.98
C GLY A 57 22.29 -7.11 15.04
N ARG A 58 23.01 -7.11 16.17
CA ARG A 58 24.31 -6.45 16.27
C ARG A 58 25.37 -7.13 15.40
N GLU A 59 25.49 -8.46 15.48
CA GLU A 59 26.45 -9.22 14.67
C GLU A 59 26.24 -8.95 13.18
N ALA A 60 24.97 -8.94 12.74
CA ALA A 60 24.58 -8.59 11.38
C ALA A 60 24.96 -7.14 11.04
N TYR A 61 24.74 -6.18 11.93
CA TYR A 61 25.13 -4.78 11.71
C TYR A 61 26.65 -4.63 11.57
N MET A 62 27.43 -5.24 12.47
CA MET A 62 28.89 -5.20 12.43
C MET A 62 29.44 -5.86 11.16
N ALA A 63 28.82 -6.96 10.71
CA ALA A 63 29.15 -7.60 9.44
C ALA A 63 28.78 -6.71 8.24
N TYR A 64 27.63 -6.03 8.28
CA TYR A 64 27.18 -5.12 7.24
C TYR A 64 28.15 -3.96 7.04
N VAL A 65 28.71 -3.37 8.12
CA VAL A 65 29.66 -2.25 8.06
C VAL A 65 31.13 -2.67 8.10
N SER A 66 31.43 -3.95 7.85
CA SER A 66 32.75 -4.54 8.11
C SER A 66 33.90 -3.91 7.33
N GLU A 67 33.64 -3.29 6.18
CA GLU A 67 34.68 -2.58 5.42
C GLU A 67 35.27 -1.39 6.18
N GLY A 68 34.53 -0.81 7.13
CA GLY A 68 35.00 0.26 7.99
C GLY A 68 35.82 -0.23 9.18
N LEU A 69 35.78 -1.53 9.48
CA LEU A 69 36.32 -2.07 10.73
C LEU A 69 37.60 -2.89 10.50
N GLY A 70 37.75 -3.48 9.31
CA GLY A 70 38.99 -4.15 8.89
C GLY A 70 39.45 -5.22 9.89
N ASN A 71 40.67 -5.06 10.41
CA ASN A 71 41.30 -6.01 11.36
C ASN A 71 40.64 -6.05 12.75
N LEU A 72 39.68 -5.17 13.04
CA LEU A 72 38.96 -5.16 14.33
C LEU A 72 37.89 -6.26 14.44
N LEU A 73 37.57 -6.93 13.33
CA LEU A 73 36.55 -7.98 13.27
C LEU A 73 37.16 -9.37 13.15
N ASP A 74 36.42 -10.36 13.65
CA ASP A 74 36.63 -11.76 13.28
C ASP A 74 35.91 -12.03 11.96
N TRP A 75 36.68 -12.17 10.88
CA TRP A 75 36.14 -12.40 9.55
C TRP A 75 35.43 -13.76 9.43
N ASN A 76 35.71 -14.75 10.27
CA ASN A 76 34.94 -16.00 10.28
C ASN A 76 33.50 -15.76 10.72
N GLU A 77 33.28 -14.84 11.66
CA GLU A 77 31.95 -14.45 12.14
C GLU A 77 31.21 -13.63 11.07
N VAL A 78 31.90 -12.73 10.36
CA VAL A 78 31.33 -11.96 9.23
C VAL A 78 30.87 -12.88 8.10
N MET A 79 31.65 -13.91 7.78
CA MET A 79 31.34 -14.84 6.68
C MET A 79 30.06 -15.68 6.92
N LYS A 80 29.52 -15.72 8.14
CA LYS A 80 28.21 -16.35 8.42
C LYS A 80 27.05 -15.67 7.67
N PHE A 81 27.24 -14.43 7.22
CA PHE A 81 26.24 -13.66 6.48
C PHE A 81 26.41 -13.74 4.95
N GLN A 82 27.31 -14.61 4.45
CA GLN A 82 27.50 -14.80 3.02
C GLN A 82 26.27 -15.44 2.38
N ARG A 83 25.76 -14.82 1.31
CA ARG A 83 24.61 -15.28 0.52
C ARG A 83 25.00 -16.37 -0.47
N LYS A 84 24.00 -17.07 -1.02
CA LYS A 84 24.16 -18.10 -2.07
C LYS A 84 24.91 -17.57 -3.28
N ASN A 85 24.72 -16.29 -3.62
CA ASN A 85 25.40 -15.63 -4.74
C ASN A 85 26.87 -15.26 -4.47
N GLY A 86 27.40 -15.55 -3.27
CA GLY A 86 28.77 -15.25 -2.85
C GLY A 86 28.96 -13.88 -2.21
N SER A 87 27.96 -13.00 -2.27
CA SER A 87 28.03 -11.66 -1.68
C SER A 87 27.78 -11.66 -0.17
N LEU A 88 28.24 -10.62 0.50
CA LEU A 88 27.76 -10.23 1.83
C LEU A 88 26.73 -9.11 1.67
N PHE A 89 25.49 -9.38 2.07
CA PHE A 89 24.36 -8.42 2.00
C PHE A 89 24.11 -7.81 0.61
N ASN A 90 24.47 -8.50 -0.48
CA ASN A 90 24.48 -7.94 -1.83
C ASN A 90 25.35 -6.68 -1.97
N SER A 91 26.25 -6.38 -1.01
CA SER A 91 27.08 -5.18 -0.98
C SER A 91 28.46 -5.47 -1.57
N PRO A 92 28.85 -4.85 -2.70
CA PRO A 92 30.19 -5.01 -3.25
C PRO A 92 31.30 -4.54 -2.30
N SER A 93 31.09 -3.47 -1.52
CA SER A 93 32.10 -2.97 -0.59
C SER A 93 32.37 -3.97 0.54
N THR A 94 31.32 -4.50 1.18
CA THR A 94 31.46 -5.55 2.22
C THR A 94 32.12 -6.80 1.66
N THR A 95 31.70 -7.23 0.47
CA THR A 95 32.21 -8.46 -0.15
C THR A 95 33.69 -8.30 -0.54
N ALA A 96 34.09 -7.13 -1.03
CA ALA A 96 35.48 -6.82 -1.34
C ALA A 96 36.36 -6.80 -0.09
N ALA A 97 35.87 -6.21 1.01
CA ALA A 97 36.59 -6.21 2.28
C ALA A 97 36.79 -7.65 2.79
N ALA A 98 35.76 -8.49 2.72
CA ALA A 98 35.88 -9.90 3.07
C ALA A 98 36.93 -10.62 2.23
N LEU A 99 36.92 -10.44 0.91
CA LEU A 99 37.90 -11.06 0.02
C LEU A 99 39.35 -10.65 0.34
N VAL A 100 39.57 -9.38 0.73
CA VAL A 100 40.91 -8.87 1.11
C VAL A 100 41.42 -9.51 2.40
N HIS A 101 40.53 -9.72 3.38
CA HIS A 101 40.91 -10.23 4.70
C HIS A 101 40.85 -11.76 4.82
N ASN A 102 39.98 -12.41 4.05
CA ASN A 102 39.76 -13.85 4.02
C ASN A 102 39.41 -14.26 2.59
N TYR A 103 40.40 -14.81 1.86
CA TYR A 103 40.21 -15.18 0.46
C TYR A 103 39.11 -16.23 0.33
N ASP A 104 38.08 -15.93 -0.47
CA ASP A 104 36.92 -16.79 -0.71
C ASP A 104 36.54 -16.77 -2.19
N ASP A 105 36.44 -17.96 -2.80
CA ASP A 105 36.21 -18.10 -4.23
C ASP A 105 34.82 -17.55 -4.64
N LYS A 106 33.79 -17.71 -3.81
CA LYS A 106 32.44 -17.23 -4.14
C LYS A 106 32.35 -15.70 -4.09
N ALA A 107 33.00 -15.09 -3.10
CA ALA A 107 33.12 -13.63 -3.02
C ALA A 107 33.86 -13.08 -4.25
N LEU A 108 34.93 -13.74 -4.69
CA LEU A 108 35.65 -13.37 -5.90
C LEU A 108 34.77 -13.52 -7.15
N ASP A 109 34.05 -14.64 -7.29
CA ASP A 109 33.14 -14.88 -8.42
C ASP A 109 32.04 -13.81 -8.50
N TYR A 110 31.44 -13.46 -7.36
CA TYR A 110 30.46 -12.37 -7.27
C TYR A 110 31.05 -11.03 -7.74
N LEU A 111 32.24 -10.66 -7.25
CA LEU A 111 32.90 -9.40 -7.61
C LEU A 111 33.30 -9.36 -9.09
N ASN A 112 33.82 -10.46 -9.63
CA ASN A 112 34.15 -10.57 -11.05
C ASN A 112 32.91 -10.43 -11.94
N MET A 113 31.80 -11.07 -11.54
CA MET A 113 30.52 -10.97 -12.25
C MET A 113 30.03 -9.51 -12.31
N ILE A 114 30.02 -8.78 -11.19
CA ILE A 114 29.53 -7.40 -11.17
C ILE A 114 30.45 -6.44 -11.93
N VAL A 115 31.78 -6.57 -11.79
CA VAL A 115 32.75 -5.72 -12.49
C VAL A 115 32.64 -5.93 -14.00
N SER A 116 32.48 -7.18 -14.44
CA SER A 116 32.23 -7.53 -15.84
C SER A 116 30.91 -6.91 -16.35
N LYS A 117 29.83 -7.00 -15.55
CA LYS A 117 28.51 -6.47 -15.91
C LYS A 117 28.47 -4.94 -16.04
N PHE A 118 29.18 -4.22 -15.16
CA PHE A 118 29.13 -2.76 -15.07
C PHE A 118 30.40 -2.08 -15.62
N GLY A 119 31.18 -2.79 -16.44
CA GLY A 119 32.28 -2.20 -17.21
C GLY A 119 33.40 -1.60 -16.36
N GLY A 120 33.73 -2.20 -15.22
CA GLY A 120 34.78 -1.74 -14.32
C GLY A 120 34.30 -0.97 -13.09
N ALA A 121 33.02 -0.58 -13.03
CA ALA A 121 32.39 0.01 -11.85
C ALA A 121 31.52 -1.03 -11.11
N VAL A 122 31.00 -0.66 -9.93
CA VAL A 122 30.03 -1.47 -9.19
C VAL A 122 28.97 -0.58 -8.54
N PRO A 123 27.70 -1.01 -8.45
CA PRO A 123 26.68 -0.30 -7.67
C PRO A 123 26.86 -0.52 -6.17
N THR A 124 26.10 0.20 -5.34
CA THR A 124 26.10 0.00 -3.88
C THR A 124 25.55 -1.36 -3.45
N VAL A 125 24.58 -1.89 -4.22
CA VAL A 125 23.93 -3.18 -3.98
C VAL A 125 23.68 -3.89 -5.31
N TYR A 126 23.99 -5.19 -5.40
CA TYR A 126 23.66 -6.01 -6.56
C TYR A 126 23.48 -7.51 -6.19
N PRO A 127 22.55 -8.26 -6.81
CA PRO A 127 21.48 -7.79 -7.69
C PRO A 127 20.57 -6.78 -6.97
N LEU A 128 19.78 -6.02 -7.75
CA LEU A 128 18.67 -5.25 -7.17
C LEU A 128 17.81 -6.21 -6.36
N ASN A 129 17.72 -5.97 -5.06
CA ASN A 129 17.03 -6.85 -4.13
C ASN A 129 15.54 -6.93 -4.47
N MET A 130 14.89 -8.02 -4.03
CA MET A 130 13.45 -8.19 -4.20
C MET A 130 12.67 -7.00 -3.59
N HIS A 131 13.19 -6.42 -2.50
CA HIS A 131 12.65 -5.20 -1.89
C HIS A 131 12.43 -4.07 -2.89
N CYS A 132 13.41 -3.72 -3.74
CA CYS A 132 13.29 -2.62 -4.70
C CYS A 132 12.19 -2.88 -5.73
N LYS A 133 12.05 -4.13 -6.20
CA LYS A 133 11.01 -4.49 -7.16
C LYS A 133 9.62 -4.39 -6.52
N LEU A 134 9.45 -4.95 -5.32
CA LEU A 134 8.20 -4.87 -4.57
C LEU A 134 7.86 -3.42 -4.17
N SER A 135 8.86 -2.61 -3.82
CA SER A 135 8.68 -1.18 -3.53
C SER A 135 8.19 -0.40 -4.76
N MET A 136 8.65 -0.79 -5.96
CA MET A 136 8.15 -0.22 -7.21
C MET A 136 6.67 -0.58 -7.42
N VAL A 137 6.31 -1.85 -7.25
CA VAL A 137 4.91 -2.31 -7.33
C VAL A 137 4.03 -1.53 -6.33
N ASP A 138 4.45 -1.49 -5.06
CA ASP A 138 3.74 -0.74 -4.00
C ASP A 138 3.59 0.75 -4.34
N SER A 139 4.61 1.36 -4.96
CA SER A 139 4.55 2.77 -5.37
C SER A 139 3.57 3.00 -6.52
N LEU A 140 3.57 2.13 -7.53
CA LEU A 140 2.66 2.22 -8.68
C LEU A 140 1.20 2.01 -8.27
N GLU A 141 0.94 1.07 -7.37
CA GLU A 141 -0.38 0.85 -6.76
C GLU A 141 -0.80 2.08 -5.94
N LYS A 142 0.06 2.56 -5.04
CA LYS A 142 -0.25 3.71 -4.17
C LYS A 142 -0.61 4.98 -4.92
N ILE A 143 0.02 5.26 -6.06
CA ILE A 143 -0.28 6.46 -6.86
C ILE A 143 -1.35 6.21 -7.95
N GLY A 144 -1.91 5.00 -8.01
CA GLY A 144 -3.09 4.69 -8.83
C GLY A 144 -2.82 4.52 -10.33
N ILE A 145 -1.59 4.19 -10.72
CA ILE A 145 -1.19 3.96 -12.13
C ILE A 145 -0.82 2.52 -12.44
N SER A 146 -0.93 1.60 -11.47
CA SER A 146 -0.60 0.18 -11.62
C SER A 146 -1.26 -0.49 -12.83
N ARG A 147 -2.48 -0.07 -13.22
CA ARG A 147 -3.19 -0.60 -14.40
C ARG A 147 -2.47 -0.41 -15.74
N HIS A 148 -1.53 0.53 -15.81
CA HIS A 148 -0.70 0.76 -17.00
C HIS A 148 0.51 -0.20 -17.06
N PHE A 149 0.75 -0.95 -16.00
CA PHE A 149 1.93 -1.82 -15.81
C PHE A 149 1.53 -3.24 -15.38
N SER A 150 0.32 -3.69 -15.70
CA SER A 150 -0.22 -4.97 -15.19
C SER A 150 0.68 -6.16 -15.52
N SER A 151 1.24 -6.23 -16.74
CA SER A 151 2.16 -7.30 -17.15
C SER A 151 3.48 -7.28 -16.37
N GLU A 152 4.04 -6.11 -16.13
CA GLU A 152 5.29 -5.92 -15.41
C GLU A 152 5.11 -6.26 -13.92
N ILE A 153 3.99 -5.83 -13.34
CA ILE A 153 3.61 -6.12 -11.95
C ILE A 153 3.41 -7.62 -11.78
N GLU A 154 2.62 -8.27 -12.66
CA GLU A 154 2.41 -9.73 -12.64
C GLU A 154 3.74 -10.47 -12.70
N GLY A 155 4.65 -10.10 -13.61
CA GLY A 155 5.97 -10.73 -13.69
C GLY A 155 6.85 -10.56 -12.44
N ILE A 156 6.75 -9.42 -11.74
CA ILE A 156 7.44 -9.20 -10.46
C ILE A 156 6.82 -10.05 -9.35
N LEU A 157 5.49 -10.09 -9.27
CA LEU A 157 4.76 -10.86 -8.26
C LEU A 157 4.94 -12.37 -8.45
N ASP A 158 4.93 -12.88 -9.68
CA ASP A 158 5.24 -14.28 -9.98
C ASP A 158 6.64 -14.68 -9.53
N MET A 159 7.62 -13.79 -9.74
CA MET A 159 8.99 -14.00 -9.27
C MET A 159 9.04 -14.00 -7.73
N ALA A 160 8.37 -13.05 -7.08
CA ALA A 160 8.29 -12.98 -5.63
C ALA A 160 7.59 -14.21 -5.05
N TYR A 161 6.53 -14.71 -5.71
CA TYR A 161 5.81 -15.91 -5.30
C TYR A 161 6.68 -17.15 -5.41
N SER A 162 7.44 -17.30 -6.50
CA SER A 162 8.41 -18.38 -6.65
C SER A 162 9.45 -18.39 -5.53
N PHE A 163 9.96 -17.22 -5.15
CA PHE A 163 10.91 -17.06 -4.04
C PHE A 163 10.26 -17.34 -2.69
N TRP A 164 9.01 -16.92 -2.51
CA TRP A 164 8.21 -17.18 -1.31
C TRP A 164 8.06 -18.68 -1.06
N LEU A 165 7.61 -19.43 -2.08
CA LEU A 165 7.44 -20.88 -2.01
C LEU A 165 8.74 -21.62 -1.69
N GLN A 166 9.87 -21.13 -2.19
CA GLN A 166 11.20 -21.70 -1.95
C GLN A 166 11.83 -21.25 -0.63
N ARG A 167 11.16 -20.36 0.12
CA ARG A 167 11.72 -19.68 1.29
C ARG A 167 13.09 -19.07 0.99
N ASP A 168 13.18 -18.41 -0.16
CA ASP A 168 14.46 -17.89 -0.64
C ASP A 168 14.96 -16.75 0.26
N GLU A 169 16.28 -16.69 0.40
CA GLU A 169 16.96 -15.73 1.28
C GLU A 169 16.78 -14.28 0.83
N GLU A 170 16.51 -14.03 -0.46
CA GLU A 170 16.20 -12.69 -0.97
C GLU A 170 14.89 -12.11 -0.40
N ILE A 171 13.98 -12.95 0.09
CA ILE A 171 12.76 -12.53 0.79
C ILE A 171 12.91 -12.74 2.30
N MET A 172 13.34 -13.93 2.72
CA MET A 172 13.21 -14.36 4.12
C MET A 172 14.23 -13.72 5.07
N MET A 173 15.37 -13.22 4.57
CA MET A 173 16.40 -12.60 5.43
C MET A 173 16.12 -11.12 5.75
N ASP A 174 15.27 -10.45 4.99
CA ASP A 174 14.97 -9.02 5.17
C ASP A 174 13.51 -8.86 5.61
N VAL A 175 13.33 -8.33 6.83
CA VAL A 175 12.00 -8.25 7.46
C VAL A 175 11.02 -7.41 6.65
N ALA A 176 11.45 -6.24 6.15
CA ALA A 176 10.62 -5.36 5.34
C ALA A 176 10.22 -6.03 4.02
N THR A 177 11.16 -6.71 3.36
CA THR A 177 10.92 -7.44 2.12
C THR A 177 9.95 -8.59 2.34
N CYS A 178 10.13 -9.37 3.40
CA CYS A 178 9.25 -10.47 3.75
C CYS A 178 7.81 -9.99 4.00
N ALA A 179 7.65 -8.94 4.83
CA ALA A 179 6.35 -8.35 5.12
C ALA A 179 5.68 -7.77 3.87
N MET A 180 6.43 -7.05 3.04
CA MET A 180 5.93 -6.46 1.80
C MET A 180 5.57 -7.52 0.76
N ALA A 181 6.38 -8.57 0.61
CA ALA A 181 6.11 -9.69 -0.28
C ALA A 181 4.80 -10.37 0.13
N PHE A 182 4.65 -10.71 1.41
CA PHE A 182 3.42 -11.29 1.94
C PHE A 182 2.20 -10.42 1.62
N ARG A 183 2.27 -9.12 1.93
CA ARG A 183 1.18 -8.18 1.71
C ARG A 183 0.79 -8.09 0.23
N LEU A 184 1.76 -7.83 -0.65
CA LEU A 184 1.51 -7.62 -2.07
C LEU A 184 1.04 -8.91 -2.76
N LEU A 185 1.65 -10.05 -2.45
CA LEU A 185 1.22 -11.36 -2.97
C LEU A 185 -0.23 -11.64 -2.56
N ARG A 186 -0.56 -11.47 -1.28
CA ARG A 186 -1.90 -11.72 -0.78
C ARG A 186 -2.94 -10.78 -1.39
N MET A 187 -2.64 -9.47 -1.45
CA MET A 187 -3.55 -8.48 -2.05
C MET A 187 -3.80 -8.72 -3.54
N ASN A 188 -2.86 -9.38 -4.23
CA ASN A 188 -2.98 -9.74 -5.64
C ASN A 188 -3.46 -11.19 -5.86
N GLY A 189 -3.99 -11.87 -4.83
CA GLY A 189 -4.66 -13.16 -4.96
C GLY A 189 -3.76 -14.39 -4.97
N TYR A 190 -2.47 -14.25 -4.64
CA TYR A 190 -1.59 -15.40 -4.47
C TYR A 190 -1.83 -16.11 -3.14
N ASP A 191 -1.74 -17.44 -3.16
CA ASP A 191 -1.90 -18.28 -1.96
C ASP A 191 -0.62 -18.26 -1.11
N VAL A 192 -0.59 -17.35 -0.13
CA VAL A 192 0.47 -17.21 0.87
C VAL A 192 -0.09 -17.36 2.28
N SER A 193 0.52 -18.22 3.09
CA SER A 193 0.12 -18.41 4.49
C SER A 193 0.79 -17.39 5.41
N SER A 194 0.11 -17.02 6.50
CA SER A 194 0.68 -16.19 7.56
C SER A 194 1.69 -16.96 8.41
N ASP A 195 1.70 -18.29 8.35
CA ASP A 195 2.58 -19.15 9.14
C ASP A 195 4.06 -18.92 8.83
N GLU A 196 4.38 -18.53 7.60
CA GLU A 196 5.71 -18.11 7.17
C GLU A 196 6.22 -16.90 7.97
N LEU A 197 5.32 -16.06 8.50
CA LEU A 197 5.66 -14.90 9.34
C LEU A 197 5.77 -15.24 10.83
N SER A 198 5.63 -16.51 11.24
CA SER A 198 5.72 -16.94 12.65
C SER A 198 7.01 -16.50 13.33
N HIS A 199 8.12 -16.44 12.60
CA HIS A 199 9.40 -15.93 13.11
C HIS A 199 9.39 -14.44 13.48
N LEU A 200 8.36 -13.68 13.07
CA LEU A 200 8.16 -12.26 13.35
C LEU A 200 6.95 -12.00 14.28
N ALA A 201 6.32 -13.05 14.79
CA ALA A 201 5.13 -12.94 15.65
C ALA A 201 5.38 -12.16 16.94
N GLU A 202 6.63 -12.15 17.43
CA GLU A 202 7.04 -11.42 18.63
C GLU A 202 8.01 -10.27 18.31
N ALA A 203 7.84 -9.14 19.01
CA ALA A 203 8.74 -7.99 18.89
C ALA A 203 10.21 -8.34 19.21
N SER A 204 10.43 -9.28 20.14
CA SER A 204 11.76 -9.80 20.51
C SER A 204 12.53 -10.31 19.30
N ASN A 205 11.87 -11.02 18.39
CA ASN A 205 12.47 -11.56 17.18
C ASN A 205 12.80 -10.44 16.18
N PHE A 206 11.92 -9.45 16.04
CA PHE A 206 12.20 -8.25 15.25
C PHE A 206 13.43 -7.51 15.78
N HIS A 207 13.49 -7.24 17.09
CA HIS A 207 14.63 -6.57 17.72
C HIS A 207 15.95 -7.34 17.57
N ASN A 208 15.88 -8.66 17.38
CA ASN A 208 17.05 -9.49 17.11
C ASN A 208 17.47 -9.52 15.63
N SER A 209 16.79 -8.79 14.73
CA SER A 209 17.17 -8.61 13.31
C SER A 209 18.07 -7.38 13.10
N LEU A 210 18.66 -7.24 11.89
CA LEU A 210 19.40 -6.04 11.51
C LEU A 210 18.51 -4.79 11.54
N GLN A 211 17.30 -4.90 11.02
CA GLN A 211 16.33 -3.81 10.91
C GLN A 211 15.83 -3.38 12.30
N GLY A 212 15.56 -4.34 13.18
CA GLY A 212 15.17 -4.04 14.57
C GLY A 212 16.32 -3.45 15.38
N TYR A 213 17.56 -3.89 15.14
CA TYR A 213 18.74 -3.30 15.75
C TYR A 213 18.94 -1.84 15.33
N LEU A 214 18.67 -1.53 14.05
CA LEU A 214 18.69 -0.17 13.51
C LEU A 214 17.46 0.66 13.89
N SER A 215 16.49 0.08 14.63
CA SER A 215 15.19 0.71 14.93
C SER A 215 14.48 1.22 13.67
N ASP A 216 14.54 0.46 12.57
CA ASP A 216 13.98 0.90 11.29
C ASP A 216 12.46 1.02 11.34
N THR A 217 11.96 2.25 11.32
CA THR A 217 10.52 2.55 11.34
C THR A 217 9.81 2.06 10.08
N LYS A 218 10.49 2.00 8.93
CA LYS A 218 9.88 1.52 7.68
C LYS A 218 9.55 0.03 7.76
N SER A 219 10.48 -0.79 8.28
CA SER A 219 10.23 -2.21 8.52
C SER A 219 9.05 -2.46 9.47
N VAL A 220 8.95 -1.69 10.56
CA VAL A 220 7.82 -1.81 11.50
C VAL A 220 6.49 -1.42 10.83
N LEU A 221 6.50 -0.35 10.03
CA LEU A 221 5.33 0.08 9.26
C LEU A 221 4.88 -0.98 8.25
N GLU A 222 5.81 -1.61 7.52
CA GLU A 222 5.46 -2.67 6.57
C GLU A 222 4.92 -3.92 7.27
N LEU A 223 5.45 -4.28 8.44
CA LEU A 223 4.88 -5.35 9.27
C LEU A 223 3.46 -5.03 9.72
N TYR A 224 3.22 -3.80 10.17
CA TYR A 224 1.89 -3.35 10.55
C TYR A 224 0.91 -3.44 9.38
N LYS A 225 1.29 -2.95 8.19
CA LYS A 225 0.46 -3.04 6.98
C LYS A 225 0.19 -4.49 6.58
N ALA A 226 1.21 -5.35 6.61
CA ALA A 226 1.09 -6.77 6.32
C ALA A 226 0.14 -7.48 7.29
N SER A 227 0.14 -7.08 8.57
CA SER A 227 -0.78 -7.58 9.57
C SER A 227 -2.25 -7.27 9.24
N LYS A 228 -2.52 -6.19 8.49
CA LYS A 228 -3.89 -5.79 8.19
C LYS A 228 -4.54 -6.66 7.13
N VAL A 229 -3.79 -7.28 6.22
CA VAL A 229 -4.33 -8.17 5.18
C VAL A 229 -4.70 -9.57 5.71
N CYS A 230 -5.22 -9.61 6.94
CA CYS A 230 -5.77 -10.78 7.59
C CYS A 230 -7.08 -11.19 6.89
N VAL A 231 -7.21 -12.47 6.54
CA VAL A 231 -8.39 -13.01 5.84
C VAL A 231 -9.27 -13.87 6.73
N SER A 232 -8.79 -14.22 7.93
CA SER A 232 -9.49 -15.09 8.87
C SER A 232 -9.13 -14.76 10.32
N GLU A 233 -10.12 -14.79 11.22
CA GLU A 233 -9.94 -14.60 12.67
C GLU A 233 -9.01 -15.66 13.31
N HIS A 234 -8.63 -16.70 12.58
CA HIS A 234 -7.71 -17.74 13.04
C HIS A 234 -6.23 -17.42 12.76
N GLU A 235 -5.91 -16.35 12.03
CA GLU A 235 -4.54 -15.92 11.73
C GLU A 235 -3.89 -15.15 12.91
N LEU A 236 -3.77 -15.79 14.08
CA LEU A 236 -3.25 -15.20 15.32
C LEU A 236 -1.84 -14.58 15.17
N ILE A 237 -1.05 -15.06 14.20
CA ILE A 237 0.27 -14.50 13.88
C ILE A 237 0.14 -13.04 13.42
N LEU A 238 -0.83 -12.74 12.56
CA LEU A 238 -1.06 -11.38 12.06
C LEU A 238 -1.62 -10.47 13.15
N ASP A 239 -2.47 -10.99 14.03
CA ASP A 239 -2.96 -10.24 15.20
C ASP A 239 -1.80 -9.85 16.12
N ASN A 240 -0.92 -10.80 16.44
CA ASN A 240 0.26 -10.55 17.26
C ASN A 240 1.17 -9.50 16.61
N ILE A 241 1.47 -9.67 15.30
CA ILE A 241 2.28 -8.70 14.54
C ILE A 241 1.65 -7.32 14.58
N GLY A 242 0.36 -7.22 14.30
CA GLY A 242 -0.38 -5.94 14.29
C GLY A 242 -0.38 -5.24 15.64
N ASN A 243 -0.53 -5.99 16.72
CA ASN A 243 -0.58 -5.46 18.08
C ASN A 243 0.78 -4.87 18.50
N TRP A 244 1.87 -5.62 18.35
CA TRP A 244 3.17 -5.14 18.81
C TRP A 244 3.71 -4.05 17.87
N SER A 245 3.57 -4.20 16.55
CA SER A 245 4.06 -3.21 15.59
C SER A 245 3.28 -1.89 15.70
N GLY A 246 1.96 -1.96 15.86
CA GLY A 246 1.11 -0.77 16.05
C GLY A 246 1.44 -0.02 17.35
N SER A 247 1.71 -0.75 18.43
CA SER A 247 2.13 -0.17 19.72
C SER A 247 3.49 0.54 19.59
N LEU A 248 4.46 -0.09 18.94
CA LEU A 248 5.79 0.48 18.72
C LEU A 248 5.74 1.72 17.82
N LEU A 249 4.94 1.70 16.76
CA LEU A 249 4.73 2.87 15.90
C LEU A 249 4.09 4.03 16.68
N SER A 250 3.09 3.73 17.52
CA SER A 250 2.43 4.74 18.37
C SER A 250 3.40 5.37 19.38
N GLU A 251 4.28 4.58 19.98
CA GLU A 251 5.33 5.07 20.89
C GLU A 251 6.32 6.00 20.16
N LYS A 252 6.74 5.62 18.95
CA LYS A 252 7.62 6.45 18.11
C LYS A 252 7.00 7.80 17.77
N LEU A 253 5.71 7.82 17.40
CA LEU A 253 4.99 9.08 17.16
C LEU A 253 4.93 10.00 18.39
N CYS A 254 4.81 9.43 19.60
CA CYS A 254 4.75 10.19 20.85
C CYS A 254 6.12 10.74 21.29
N SER A 255 7.21 10.13 20.85
CA SER A 255 8.58 10.44 21.28
C SER A 255 9.34 11.34 20.28
N GLU A 256 9.04 11.24 18.98
CA GLU A 256 9.65 12.05 17.93
C GLU A 256 8.83 13.32 17.67
N GLY A 257 9.13 14.42 18.37
CA GLY A 257 8.43 15.71 18.24
C GLY A 257 8.69 16.51 16.94
N VAL A 258 9.09 15.86 15.83
CA VAL A 258 9.48 16.52 14.57
C VAL A 258 8.68 15.93 13.40
N GLN A 259 8.06 16.79 12.59
CA GLN A 259 7.24 16.41 11.43
C GLN A 259 8.12 15.94 10.24
N GLY A 260 7.77 14.79 9.61
CA GLY A 260 8.44 14.26 8.42
C GLY A 260 7.54 13.30 7.60
N LEU A 261 7.92 13.00 6.35
CA LEU A 261 7.18 12.12 5.44
C LEU A 261 6.89 10.71 6.01
N PRO A 262 7.86 10.01 6.62
CA PRO A 262 7.60 8.71 7.25
C PRO A 262 6.57 8.78 8.38
N ILE A 263 6.55 9.88 9.14
CA ILE A 263 5.63 10.08 10.26
C ILE A 263 4.20 10.24 9.76
N LEU A 264 3.99 10.98 8.67
CA LEU A 264 2.67 11.13 8.06
C LEU A 264 2.11 9.80 7.52
N GLU A 265 2.97 8.93 6.97
CA GLU A 265 2.56 7.60 6.52
C GLU A 265 2.20 6.69 7.71
N VAL A 266 2.98 6.75 8.79
CA VAL A 266 2.71 5.99 10.02
C VAL A 266 1.40 6.43 10.68
N GLU A 267 1.19 7.74 10.87
CA GLU A 267 -0.06 8.29 11.41
C GLU A 267 -1.28 7.83 10.58
N TYR A 268 -1.15 7.87 9.26
CA TYR A 268 -2.22 7.47 8.36
C TYR A 268 -2.54 5.99 8.48
N ALA A 269 -1.53 5.11 8.44
CA ALA A 269 -1.72 3.68 8.54
C ALA A 269 -2.36 3.26 9.88
N LEU A 270 -1.94 3.89 10.99
CA LEU A 270 -2.52 3.61 12.31
C LEU A 270 -3.98 4.07 12.44
N LYS A 271 -4.32 5.19 11.78
CA LYS A 271 -5.66 5.80 11.86
C LYS A 271 -6.65 5.16 10.90
N PHE A 272 -6.20 4.76 9.72
CA PHE A 272 -7.04 4.25 8.64
C PHE A 272 -6.48 2.91 8.15
N PRO A 273 -6.99 1.78 8.67
CA PRO A 273 -6.71 0.47 8.09
C PRO A 273 -7.11 0.46 6.60
N PHE A 274 -6.38 -0.27 5.75
CA PHE A 274 -6.59 -0.23 4.30
C PHE A 274 -8.04 -0.58 3.87
N TYR A 275 -8.75 -1.44 4.63
CA TYR A 275 -10.15 -1.78 4.33
C TYR A 275 -11.15 -0.66 4.68
N THR A 276 -10.70 0.42 5.33
CA THR A 276 -11.51 1.62 5.63
C THR A 276 -11.21 2.79 4.69
N THR A 277 -10.25 2.63 3.78
CA THR A 277 -9.89 3.68 2.83
C THR A 277 -10.59 3.48 1.50
N LEU A 278 -10.81 4.60 0.81
CA LEU A 278 -11.33 4.60 -0.54
C LEU A 278 -10.14 4.76 -1.48
N GLU A 279 -9.86 3.75 -2.31
CA GLU A 279 -8.63 3.67 -3.12
C GLU A 279 -8.36 4.94 -3.90
N ARG A 280 -9.38 5.54 -4.54
CA ARG A 280 -9.15 6.76 -5.32
C ARG A 280 -8.76 7.98 -4.48
N LEU A 281 -9.21 8.06 -3.22
CA LEU A 281 -8.80 9.11 -2.29
C LEU A 281 -7.37 8.86 -1.79
N ASP A 282 -7.00 7.61 -1.56
CA ASP A 282 -5.64 7.20 -1.21
C ASP A 282 -4.68 7.53 -2.36
N HIS A 283 -5.04 7.24 -3.61
CA HIS A 283 -4.26 7.61 -4.79
C HIS A 283 -3.96 9.12 -4.81
N LYS A 284 -4.99 9.95 -4.62
CA LYS A 284 -4.83 11.41 -4.57
C LYS A 284 -3.85 11.83 -3.46
N ARG A 285 -4.06 11.32 -2.24
CA ARG A 285 -3.20 11.63 -1.09
C ARG A 285 -1.75 11.22 -1.36
N ASN A 286 -1.54 10.02 -1.90
CA ASN A 286 -0.21 9.51 -2.19
C ASN A 286 0.47 10.26 -3.33
N ILE A 287 -0.26 10.75 -4.33
CA ILE A 287 0.26 11.67 -5.36
C ILE A 287 0.72 12.99 -4.71
N GLU A 288 -0.09 13.59 -3.85
CA GLU A 288 0.21 14.86 -3.16
C GLU A 288 1.43 14.76 -2.23
N HIS A 289 1.66 13.59 -1.65
CA HIS A 289 2.77 13.30 -0.74
C HIS A 289 3.87 12.43 -1.37
N PHE A 290 3.86 12.25 -2.69
CA PHE A 290 4.83 11.38 -3.34
C PHE A 290 6.24 11.95 -3.21
N ASP A 291 7.17 11.16 -2.67
CA ASP A 291 8.57 11.57 -2.61
C ASP A 291 9.24 11.40 -3.98
N ALA A 292 9.06 12.41 -4.84
CA ALA A 292 9.67 12.46 -6.17
C ALA A 292 11.21 12.53 -6.11
N ARG A 293 11.82 12.83 -4.95
CA ARG A 293 13.27 12.81 -4.77
C ARG A 293 13.78 11.41 -4.41
N GLY A 294 12.93 10.62 -3.72
CA GLY A 294 13.01 9.17 -3.54
C GLY A 294 14.42 8.61 -3.41
N SER A 295 15.23 9.18 -2.52
CA SER A 295 16.56 8.64 -2.23
C SER A 295 16.42 7.47 -1.27
N HIS A 296 16.75 6.26 -1.71
CA HIS A 296 17.03 5.18 -0.77
C HIS A 296 18.45 5.37 -0.25
N ILE A 297 18.56 5.86 0.97
CA ILE A 297 19.85 5.99 1.66
C ILE A 297 20.18 4.62 2.29
N LEU A 298 21.02 3.85 1.58
CA LEU A 298 21.68 2.66 2.14
C LEU A 298 23.07 3.07 2.63
N LYS A 299 24.14 2.36 2.26
CA LYS A 299 25.53 2.81 2.53
C LYS A 299 25.90 4.08 1.80
N THR A 300 25.34 4.25 0.61
CA THR A 300 25.40 5.46 -0.18
C THR A 300 24.03 5.70 -0.79
N GLU A 301 23.82 6.93 -1.24
CA GLU A 301 22.57 7.33 -1.89
C GLU A 301 22.41 6.56 -3.21
N CYS A 302 21.33 5.78 -3.33
CA CYS A 302 20.92 5.16 -4.58
C CYS A 302 19.76 5.99 -5.15
N LEU A 303 20.00 6.69 -6.25
CA LEU A 303 19.04 7.62 -6.86
C LEU A 303 18.36 6.97 -8.09
N PRO A 304 17.05 6.71 -8.02
CA PRO A 304 16.19 6.60 -9.20
C PRO A 304 15.54 7.95 -9.57
N TYR A 305 16.23 9.08 -9.32
CA TYR A 305 15.66 10.45 -9.37
C TYR A 305 14.84 10.76 -10.63
N GLY A 306 15.28 10.30 -11.80
CA GLY A 306 14.55 10.54 -13.07
C GLY A 306 13.24 9.75 -13.17
N ILE A 307 13.23 8.49 -12.72
CA ILE A 307 12.08 7.58 -12.86
C ILE A 307 10.93 8.05 -11.98
N ASN A 308 11.20 8.49 -10.74
CA ASN A 308 10.16 8.89 -9.81
C ASN A 308 9.41 10.16 -10.25
N GLN A 309 10.08 11.08 -10.95
CA GLN A 309 9.42 12.28 -11.49
C GLN A 309 8.49 11.95 -12.66
N GLU A 310 8.91 11.06 -13.55
CA GLU A 310 8.08 10.61 -14.67
C GLU A 310 6.84 9.84 -14.20
N LEU A 311 7.00 8.96 -13.20
CA LEU A 311 5.88 8.25 -12.59
C LEU A 311 4.89 9.20 -11.92
N LEU A 312 5.37 10.22 -11.19
CA LEU A 312 4.51 11.23 -10.58
C LEU A 312 3.77 12.05 -11.64
N ALA A 313 4.45 12.47 -12.71
CA ALA A 313 3.83 13.21 -13.80
C ALA A 313 2.71 12.41 -14.46
N LEU A 314 2.95 11.13 -14.75
CA LEU A 314 1.94 10.21 -15.28
C LEU A 314 0.75 10.07 -14.31
N ALA A 315 1.02 9.92 -13.00
CA ALA A 315 -0.05 9.79 -12.00
C ALA A 315 -0.93 11.04 -11.91
N VAL A 316 -0.34 12.25 -12.00
CA VAL A 316 -1.09 13.51 -11.99
C VAL A 316 -1.94 13.65 -13.26
N GLU A 317 -1.38 13.35 -14.43
CA GLU A 317 -2.10 13.42 -15.70
C GLU A 317 -3.27 12.42 -15.74
N ASP A 318 -3.00 11.17 -15.34
CA ASP A 318 -4.01 10.12 -15.21
C ASP A 318 -5.12 10.50 -14.23
N PHE A 319 -4.74 11.07 -13.09
CA PHE A 319 -5.70 11.52 -12.09
C PHE A 319 -6.63 12.61 -12.61
N THR A 320 -6.04 13.59 -13.29
CA THR A 320 -6.74 14.73 -13.87
C THR A 320 -7.68 14.29 -15.00
N PHE A 321 -7.23 13.35 -15.83
CA PHE A 321 -8.04 12.78 -16.91
C PHE A 321 -9.28 12.08 -16.35
N SER A 322 -9.13 11.13 -15.41
CA SER A 322 -10.30 10.46 -14.83
C SER A 322 -11.21 11.45 -14.10
N GLN A 323 -10.65 12.47 -13.42
CA GLN A 323 -11.46 13.49 -12.74
C GLN A 323 -12.34 14.28 -13.72
N SER A 324 -11.86 14.57 -14.93
CA SER A 324 -12.68 15.26 -15.95
C SER A 324 -13.90 14.40 -16.36
N ILE A 325 -13.70 13.10 -16.56
CA ILE A 325 -14.77 12.15 -16.84
C ILE A 325 -15.77 12.13 -15.66
N TYR A 326 -15.27 12.15 -14.42
CA TYR A 326 -16.16 12.12 -13.26
C TYR A 326 -17.04 13.37 -13.15
N GLN A 327 -16.52 14.53 -13.55
CA GLN A 327 -17.29 15.77 -13.58
C GLN A 327 -18.41 15.70 -14.62
N ASP A 328 -18.11 15.19 -15.81
CA ASP A 328 -19.10 15.00 -16.87
C ASP A 328 -20.20 14.00 -16.47
N GLU A 329 -19.82 12.90 -15.82
CA GLU A 329 -20.75 11.91 -15.27
C GLU A 329 -21.67 12.51 -14.21
N LEU A 330 -21.13 13.34 -13.30
CA LEU A 330 -21.93 14.00 -12.27
C LEU A 330 -22.93 14.99 -12.88
N LEU A 331 -22.54 15.73 -13.92
CA LEU A 331 -23.45 16.60 -14.68
C LEU A 331 -24.56 15.81 -15.38
N HIS A 332 -24.23 14.62 -15.92
CA HIS A 332 -25.22 13.73 -16.50
C HIS A 332 -26.22 13.24 -15.43
N LEU A 333 -25.74 12.86 -14.25
CA LEU A 333 -26.59 12.40 -13.15
C LEU A 333 -27.49 13.51 -12.59
N ASP A 334 -26.98 14.74 -12.46
CA ASP A 334 -27.78 15.89 -12.03
C ASP A 334 -28.95 16.16 -12.99
N ARG A 335 -28.71 16.02 -14.30
CA ARG A 335 -29.78 16.12 -15.31
C ARG A 335 -30.78 14.99 -15.15
N TRP A 336 -30.32 13.75 -15.00
CA TRP A 336 -31.18 12.58 -14.81
C TRP A 336 -32.09 12.71 -13.58
N VAL A 337 -31.60 13.25 -12.46
CA VAL A 337 -32.41 13.52 -11.25
C VAL A 337 -33.59 14.45 -11.57
N LYS A 338 -33.33 15.54 -12.31
CA LYS A 338 -34.35 16.53 -12.71
C LYS A 338 -35.33 15.98 -13.74
N GLU A 339 -34.84 15.23 -14.72
CA GLU A 339 -35.68 14.58 -15.74
C GLU A 339 -36.67 13.59 -15.12
N ASN A 340 -36.26 12.90 -14.04
CA ASN A 340 -37.11 12.01 -13.26
C ASN A 340 -37.87 12.69 -12.13
N ARG A 341 -37.71 14.02 -11.96
CA ARG A 341 -38.38 14.84 -10.93
C ARG A 341 -38.13 14.38 -9.50
N LEU A 342 -37.03 13.68 -9.26
CA LEU A 342 -36.62 13.20 -7.94
C LEU A 342 -36.26 14.36 -7.01
N ASP A 343 -35.85 15.51 -7.56
CA ASP A 343 -35.62 16.77 -6.85
C ASP A 343 -36.89 17.43 -6.31
N GLN A 344 -38.07 17.00 -6.77
CA GLN A 344 -39.36 17.55 -6.34
C GLN A 344 -39.93 16.83 -5.10
N LEU A 345 -39.41 15.65 -4.77
CA LEU A 345 -39.82 14.84 -3.63
C LEU A 345 -39.27 15.44 -2.33
N GLN A 346 -40.13 16.14 -1.58
CA GLN A 346 -39.73 16.87 -0.36
C GLN A 346 -39.27 15.94 0.78
N PHE A 347 -39.72 14.69 0.77
CA PHE A 347 -39.31 13.69 1.77
C PHE A 347 -37.91 13.12 1.48
N ALA A 348 -37.47 13.13 0.23
CA ALA A 348 -36.27 12.43 -0.20
C ALA A 348 -35.00 13.25 0.07
N ARG A 349 -34.03 12.63 0.75
CA ARG A 349 -32.72 13.23 0.98
C ARG A 349 -31.94 13.27 -0.33
N GLN A 350 -31.42 14.45 -0.69
CA GLN A 350 -30.55 14.59 -1.87
C GLN A 350 -29.17 13.99 -1.59
N LYS A 351 -28.97 12.73 -1.99
CA LYS A 351 -27.75 11.94 -1.76
C LYS A 351 -26.92 11.67 -3.02
N LEU A 352 -27.25 12.30 -4.15
CA LEU A 352 -26.58 12.09 -5.43
C LEU A 352 -25.05 12.14 -5.33
N THR A 353 -24.49 13.21 -4.76
CA THR A 353 -23.04 13.37 -4.63
C THR A 353 -22.40 12.24 -3.81
N TYR A 354 -23.08 11.74 -2.78
CA TYR A 354 -22.60 10.64 -1.96
C TYR A 354 -22.63 9.30 -2.72
N CYS A 355 -23.75 9.00 -3.37
CA CYS A 355 -23.92 7.79 -4.18
C CYS A 355 -22.93 7.75 -5.35
N TYR A 356 -22.65 8.91 -5.96
CA TYR A 356 -21.66 9.00 -7.02
C TYR A 356 -20.23 8.94 -6.50
N LEU A 357 -19.92 9.60 -5.37
CA LEU A 357 -18.60 9.51 -4.75
C LEU A 357 -18.25 8.07 -4.38
N SER A 358 -19.19 7.29 -3.83
CA SER A 358 -18.94 5.87 -3.52
C SER A 358 -18.65 5.07 -4.78
N ALA A 359 -19.41 5.28 -5.85
CA ALA A 359 -19.19 4.63 -7.14
C ALA A 359 -17.81 4.99 -7.75
N ALA A 360 -17.49 6.28 -7.83
CA ALA A 360 -16.26 6.76 -8.47
C ALA A 360 -15.00 6.47 -7.64
N ALA A 361 -15.15 6.35 -6.32
CA ALA A 361 -14.05 6.00 -5.44
C ALA A 361 -13.71 4.50 -5.47
N THR A 362 -14.69 3.64 -5.77
CA THR A 362 -14.51 2.17 -5.86
C THR A 362 -14.24 1.71 -7.30
N ILE A 363 -14.97 2.23 -8.28
CA ILE A 363 -14.86 1.85 -9.71
C ILE A 363 -14.18 2.99 -10.46
N PHE A 364 -12.92 3.25 -10.14
CA PHE A 364 -12.16 4.38 -10.68
C PHE A 364 -11.55 4.22 -12.10
N PRO A 365 -11.45 3.05 -12.74
CA PRO A 365 -10.99 2.99 -14.12
C PRO A 365 -11.91 3.79 -15.06
N PRO A 366 -11.40 4.76 -15.84
CA PRO A 366 -12.26 5.71 -16.58
C PRO A 366 -13.20 5.03 -17.57
N GLU A 367 -12.84 3.86 -18.10
CA GLU A 367 -13.59 3.06 -19.07
C GLU A 367 -14.89 2.49 -18.48
N LEU A 368 -15.02 2.43 -17.15
CA LEU A 368 -16.17 1.83 -16.45
C LEU A 368 -17.26 2.85 -16.10
N SER A 369 -17.48 3.84 -16.98
CA SER A 369 -18.46 4.91 -16.79
C SER A 369 -19.90 4.39 -16.58
N ASP A 370 -20.33 3.44 -17.42
CA ASP A 370 -21.67 2.85 -17.32
C ASP A 370 -21.89 2.16 -15.96
N ALA A 371 -20.85 1.51 -15.43
CA ALA A 371 -20.92 0.85 -14.12
C ALA A 371 -21.06 1.89 -12.99
N ARG A 372 -20.29 2.98 -13.03
CA ARG A 372 -20.39 4.07 -12.04
C ARG A 372 -21.75 4.77 -12.09
N ILE A 373 -22.23 5.12 -13.29
CA ILE A 373 -23.54 5.76 -13.47
C ILE A 373 -24.65 4.81 -12.99
N SER A 374 -24.57 3.52 -13.33
CA SER A 374 -25.51 2.51 -12.85
C SER A 374 -25.54 2.42 -11.33
N TRP A 375 -24.36 2.32 -10.68
CA TRP A 375 -24.23 2.29 -9.24
C TRP A 375 -24.85 3.54 -8.59
N ALA A 376 -24.51 4.73 -9.10
CA ALA A 376 -24.99 5.99 -8.56
C ALA A 376 -26.52 6.14 -8.69
N LYS A 377 -27.09 5.81 -9.86
CA LYS A 377 -28.55 5.85 -10.08
C LYS A 377 -29.28 4.89 -9.14
N ASN A 378 -28.81 3.65 -9.02
CA ASN A 378 -29.40 2.69 -8.09
C ASN A 378 -29.28 3.16 -6.64
N GLY A 379 -28.12 3.66 -6.23
CA GLY A 379 -27.93 4.22 -4.89
C GLY A 379 -28.91 5.35 -4.57
N VAL A 380 -29.11 6.29 -5.51
CA VAL A 380 -30.11 7.37 -5.34
C VAL A 380 -31.51 6.79 -5.22
N LEU A 381 -31.92 5.89 -6.12
CA LEU A 381 -33.26 5.30 -6.10
C LEU A 381 -33.50 4.50 -4.82
N THR A 382 -32.53 3.73 -4.35
CA THR A 382 -32.62 3.02 -3.06
C THR A 382 -32.86 4.01 -1.92
N THR A 383 -32.11 5.12 -1.85
CA THR A 383 -32.33 6.13 -0.79
C THR A 383 -33.69 6.82 -0.88
N VAL A 384 -34.20 7.06 -2.10
CA VAL A 384 -35.52 7.66 -2.30
C VAL A 384 -36.62 6.70 -1.86
N VAL A 385 -36.50 5.41 -2.21
CA VAL A 385 -37.45 4.37 -1.81
C VAL A 385 -37.42 4.16 -0.30
N ASP A 386 -36.24 4.05 0.30
CA ASP A 386 -36.05 3.99 1.76
C ASP A 386 -36.77 5.14 2.48
N ASP A 387 -36.49 6.38 2.08
CA ASP A 387 -37.15 7.57 2.64
C ASP A 387 -38.67 7.57 2.40
N PHE A 388 -39.13 7.00 1.28
CA PHE A 388 -40.56 6.88 0.99
C PHE A 388 -41.25 5.89 1.93
N PHE A 389 -40.64 4.74 2.21
CA PHE A 389 -41.21 3.74 3.12
C PHE A 389 -41.13 4.15 4.59
N ASP A 390 -40.07 4.86 5.00
CA ASP A 390 -39.85 5.22 6.41
C ASP A 390 -40.64 6.45 6.86
N VAL A 391 -40.74 7.49 6.02
CA VAL A 391 -41.27 8.80 6.41
C VAL A 391 -42.18 9.45 5.37
N GLY A 392 -41.94 9.22 4.09
CA GLY A 392 -42.53 9.99 3.01
C GLY A 392 -43.94 9.57 2.62
N GLY A 393 -44.18 8.26 2.53
CA GLY A 393 -45.39 7.67 1.98
C GLY A 393 -46.40 7.23 3.03
N SER A 394 -47.67 7.42 2.73
CA SER A 394 -48.77 6.80 3.47
C SER A 394 -48.90 5.30 3.15
N LYS A 395 -49.52 4.52 4.03
CA LYS A 395 -49.75 3.08 3.80
C LYS A 395 -50.36 2.77 2.43
N GLU A 396 -51.34 3.56 1.99
CA GLU A 396 -51.98 3.42 0.68
C GLU A 396 -50.99 3.63 -0.48
N GLU A 397 -50.10 4.60 -0.35
CA GLU A 397 -49.06 4.88 -1.35
C GLU A 397 -47.99 3.78 -1.40
N LEU A 398 -47.62 3.23 -0.25
CA LEU A 398 -46.67 2.11 -0.17
C LEU A 398 -47.26 0.84 -0.81
N GLU A 399 -48.50 0.49 -0.47
CA GLU A 399 -49.22 -0.65 -1.07
C GLU A 399 -49.38 -0.47 -2.59
N ASN A 400 -49.66 0.75 -3.05
CA ASN A 400 -49.76 1.06 -4.47
C ASN A 400 -48.42 0.90 -5.20
N LEU A 401 -47.32 1.40 -4.62
CA LEU A 401 -45.98 1.24 -5.20
C LEU A 401 -45.58 -0.24 -5.30
N ILE A 402 -45.85 -1.04 -4.28
CA ILE A 402 -45.58 -2.49 -4.28
C ILE A 402 -46.36 -3.17 -5.42
N ALA A 403 -47.67 -2.90 -5.51
CA ALA A 403 -48.51 -3.49 -6.54
C ALA A 403 -48.04 -3.12 -7.97
N LEU A 404 -47.55 -1.89 -8.15
CA LEU A 404 -46.97 -1.44 -9.42
C LEU A 404 -45.66 -2.18 -9.75
N VAL A 405 -44.80 -2.43 -8.76
CA VAL A 405 -43.56 -3.21 -8.94
C VAL A 405 -43.86 -4.67 -9.29
N GLU A 406 -44.85 -5.28 -8.62
CA GLU A 406 -45.32 -6.65 -8.94
C GLU A 406 -45.89 -6.74 -10.37
N LYS A 407 -46.53 -5.67 -10.84
CA LYS A 407 -47.10 -5.55 -12.19
C LYS A 407 -46.23 -4.72 -13.13
N TRP A 408 -44.91 -4.97 -13.10
CA TRP A 408 -43.89 -4.14 -13.75
C TRP A 408 -44.26 -3.66 -15.17
N ASP A 409 -44.68 -4.56 -16.06
CA ASP A 409 -45.02 -4.24 -17.46
C ASP A 409 -46.54 -4.08 -17.73
N GLU A 410 -47.39 -4.19 -16.70
CA GLU A 410 -48.87 -4.15 -16.83
C GLU A 410 -49.51 -2.91 -16.18
N HIS A 411 -48.75 -1.85 -15.91
CA HIS A 411 -49.26 -0.63 -15.29
C HIS A 411 -49.91 0.35 -16.30
N HIS A 412 -50.91 1.08 -15.85
CA HIS A 412 -51.67 2.09 -16.60
C HIS A 412 -51.60 3.47 -15.94
N LYS A 413 -51.92 4.53 -16.70
CA LYS A 413 -51.85 5.91 -16.20
C LYS A 413 -52.75 6.20 -14.99
N ASP A 414 -53.83 5.43 -14.84
CA ASP A 414 -54.81 5.59 -13.76
C ASP A 414 -54.46 4.76 -12.52
N ASP A 415 -53.36 4.00 -12.54
CA ASP A 415 -52.99 3.08 -11.45
C ASP A 415 -52.24 3.78 -10.29
N PHE A 416 -51.83 5.05 -10.46
CA PHE A 416 -51.08 5.80 -9.44
C PHE A 416 -52.03 6.49 -8.45
N CYS A 417 -51.92 6.18 -7.16
CA CYS A 417 -52.75 6.85 -6.14
C CYS A 417 -52.27 8.27 -5.80
N SER A 418 -51.00 8.60 -6.09
CA SER A 418 -50.45 9.94 -5.89
C SER A 418 -49.37 10.30 -6.91
N GLU A 419 -49.10 11.61 -7.02
CA GLU A 419 -48.01 12.13 -7.85
C GLU A 419 -46.64 11.65 -7.35
N GLN A 420 -46.49 11.42 -6.04
CA GLN A 420 -45.24 10.92 -5.45
C GLN A 420 -44.98 9.48 -5.87
N VAL A 421 -45.98 8.60 -5.77
CA VAL A 421 -45.88 7.21 -6.24
C VAL A 421 -45.55 7.17 -7.73
N ARG A 422 -46.21 8.03 -8.53
CA ARG A 422 -45.92 8.12 -9.96
C ARG A 422 -44.48 8.51 -10.24
N ILE A 423 -43.94 9.51 -9.55
CA ILE A 423 -42.54 9.93 -9.71
C ILE A 423 -41.59 8.78 -9.36
N VAL A 424 -41.76 8.17 -8.19
CA VAL A 424 -40.87 7.09 -7.70
C VAL A 424 -40.93 5.88 -8.62
N PHE A 425 -42.12 5.40 -8.96
CA PHE A 425 -42.27 4.23 -9.84
C PHE A 425 -41.76 4.49 -11.24
N CYS A 426 -42.06 5.63 -11.87
CA CYS A 426 -41.55 5.93 -13.21
C CYS A 426 -40.02 6.04 -13.23
N ALA A 427 -39.41 6.60 -12.18
CA ALA A 427 -37.95 6.68 -12.07
C ALA A 427 -37.31 5.28 -11.95
N LEU A 428 -37.88 4.39 -11.12
CA LEU A 428 -37.49 2.99 -11.02
C LEU A 428 -37.64 2.28 -12.36
N TYR A 429 -38.84 2.34 -12.96
CA TYR A 429 -39.18 1.65 -14.19
C TYR A 429 -38.23 2.03 -15.33
N THR A 430 -38.09 3.32 -15.60
CA THR A 430 -37.25 3.81 -16.71
C THR A 430 -35.78 3.48 -16.49
N THR A 431 -35.27 3.67 -15.27
CA THR A 431 -33.86 3.42 -14.94
C THR A 431 -33.52 1.94 -15.04
N VAL A 432 -34.31 1.06 -14.45
CA VAL A 432 -34.05 -0.39 -14.44
C VAL A 432 -34.16 -0.97 -15.85
N ASN A 433 -35.13 -0.53 -16.67
CA ASN A 433 -35.22 -0.95 -18.07
C ASN A 433 -34.02 -0.46 -18.91
N GLN A 434 -33.57 0.78 -18.71
CA GLN A 434 -32.39 1.32 -19.38
C GLN A 434 -31.14 0.53 -19.00
N LEU A 435 -30.90 0.33 -17.70
CA LEU A 435 -29.75 -0.41 -17.20
C LEU A 435 -29.79 -1.88 -17.60
N GLY A 436 -30.98 -2.49 -17.61
CA GLY A 436 -31.18 -3.85 -18.12
C GLY A 436 -30.76 -3.98 -19.57
N SER A 437 -31.12 -3.01 -20.42
CA SER A 437 -30.71 -3.01 -21.83
C SER A 437 -29.20 -2.90 -22.01
N ILE A 438 -28.54 -2.00 -21.26
CA ILE A 438 -27.09 -1.83 -21.27
C ILE A 438 -26.39 -3.10 -20.78
N ALA A 439 -26.80 -3.61 -19.62
CA ALA A 439 -26.22 -4.80 -19.01
C ALA A 439 -26.43 -6.04 -19.87
N SER A 440 -27.59 -6.18 -20.54
CA SER A 440 -27.84 -7.28 -21.46
C SER A 440 -26.94 -7.28 -22.69
N ALA A 441 -26.63 -6.09 -23.23
CA ALA A 441 -25.69 -5.96 -24.32
C ALA A 441 -24.27 -6.40 -23.89
N VAL A 442 -23.83 -6.02 -22.68
CA VAL A 442 -22.52 -6.39 -22.13
C VAL A 442 -22.45 -7.90 -21.81
N GLN A 443 -23.52 -8.47 -21.24
CA GLN A 443 -23.55 -9.87 -20.81
C GLN A 443 -23.92 -10.86 -21.93
N ASN A 444 -24.32 -10.34 -23.10
CA ASN A 444 -24.81 -11.13 -24.24
C ASN A 444 -25.97 -12.09 -23.87
N ARG A 445 -26.81 -11.68 -22.91
CA ARG A 445 -28.02 -12.37 -22.46
C ARG A 445 -29.00 -11.38 -21.83
N ASP A 446 -30.28 -11.70 -21.84
CA ASP A 446 -31.25 -10.88 -21.09
C ASP A 446 -30.98 -10.96 -19.58
N VAL A 447 -30.88 -9.80 -18.93
CA VAL A 447 -30.72 -9.65 -17.48
C VAL A 447 -31.77 -8.73 -16.86
N LYS A 448 -32.70 -8.17 -17.66
CA LYS A 448 -33.73 -7.26 -17.19
C LYS A 448 -34.55 -7.90 -16.06
N ASN A 449 -34.96 -9.15 -16.23
CA ASN A 449 -35.76 -9.86 -15.23
C ASN A 449 -35.02 -10.03 -13.90
N HIS A 450 -33.69 -10.22 -13.90
CA HIS A 450 -32.91 -10.27 -12.66
C HIS A 450 -32.90 -8.93 -11.94
N LEU A 451 -32.80 -7.83 -12.69
CA LEU A 451 -32.85 -6.48 -12.09
C LEU A 451 -34.23 -6.18 -11.50
N ILE A 452 -35.31 -6.59 -12.18
CA ILE A 452 -36.68 -6.44 -11.67
C ILE A 452 -36.86 -7.26 -10.39
N GLU A 453 -36.39 -8.51 -10.36
CA GLU A 453 -36.44 -9.37 -9.18
C GLU A 453 -35.74 -8.74 -7.98
N ILE A 454 -34.57 -8.11 -8.20
CA ILE A 454 -33.87 -7.35 -7.14
C ILE A 454 -34.71 -6.19 -6.62
N VAL A 455 -35.37 -5.44 -7.50
CA VAL A 455 -36.27 -4.34 -7.08
C VAL A 455 -37.44 -4.86 -6.26
N SER A 456 -38.07 -5.95 -6.69
CA SER A 456 -39.17 -6.59 -5.94
C SER A 456 -38.71 -7.07 -4.56
N LEU A 457 -37.50 -7.64 -4.46
CA LEU A 457 -36.91 -8.05 -3.19
C LEU A 457 -36.60 -6.86 -2.27
N MET A 458 -36.26 -5.68 -2.79
CA MET A 458 -36.07 -4.48 -1.97
C MET A 458 -37.38 -3.92 -1.43
N SER A 459 -38.49 -4.09 -2.15
CA SER A 459 -39.82 -3.64 -1.73
C SER A 459 -40.52 -4.58 -0.73
N ALA A 460 -39.97 -5.78 -0.50
CA ALA A 460 -40.58 -6.80 0.37
C ALA A 460 -40.23 -6.69 1.88
N PRO A 461 -39.00 -6.39 2.33
CA PRO A 461 -38.64 -6.23 3.74
C PRO A 461 -39.42 -5.14 4.52
N PRO A 462 -39.78 -3.98 3.92
CA PRO A 462 -40.59 -2.98 4.61
C PRO A 462 -41.98 -3.50 5.06
N LEU A 463 -42.50 -4.58 4.45
CA LEU A 463 -43.76 -5.22 4.87
C LEU A 463 -43.67 -5.86 6.26
N LEU A 464 -42.51 -6.40 6.63
CA LEU A 464 -42.31 -6.98 7.96
C LEU A 464 -42.30 -5.88 9.02
N GLU A 465 -41.60 -4.77 8.75
CA GLU A 465 -41.55 -3.64 9.69
C GLU A 465 -42.90 -2.91 9.81
N LEU A 466 -43.65 -2.74 8.70
CA LEU A 466 -45.03 -2.22 8.73
C LEU A 466 -46.00 -3.10 9.55
N HIS A 467 -45.73 -4.41 9.69
CA HIS A 467 -46.49 -5.29 10.57
C HIS A 467 -46.04 -5.25 12.04
N TYR A 468 -44.78 -4.89 12.34
CA TYR A 468 -44.28 -4.74 13.71
C TYR A 468 -44.55 -3.38 14.34
N VAL A 469 -44.80 -2.32 13.55
CA VAL A 469 -45.12 -0.96 14.06
C VAL A 469 -46.60 -0.81 14.47
N GLN A 470 -47.43 -1.87 14.37
CA GLN A 470 -48.85 -1.85 14.75
C GLN A 470 -49.19 -2.35 16.18
N TYR A 471 -48.28 -2.26 17.16
CA TYR A 471 -48.61 -2.50 18.57
C TYR A 471 -48.16 -1.41 19.53
#